data_AF-A0A5K1FCR5-F1
#
_entry.id   AF-A0A5K1FCR5-F1
#
_cell.length_a   1.000
_cell.length_b   1.000
_cell.length_c   1.000
_cell.angle_alpha   90.00
_cell.angle_beta   90.00
_cell.angle_gamma   90.00
#
_symmetry.space_group_name_H-M   'P 1'
#
loop_
_entity.id
_entity.type
_entity.pdbx_description
1 polymer ?
#
loop_
_entity_poly.entity_id
_entity_poly.type
_entity_poly.pdbx_seq_one_letter_code
_entity_poly.pdbx_strand_id
1 'polypeptide(L)' 'LQRCGKSCRLRWINYLRPDLKRGNFSLQEESLIIELHRTLGN' A
#
# COMPACT_ATOMS: atom_id res chain seq x y z
N LEU A 1 -3.74 -17.57 18.84
CA LEU A 1 -4.47 -16.89 17.73
C LEU A 1 -4.14 -17.62 16.43
N GLN A 2 -5.04 -18.48 15.93
CA GLN A 2 -4.78 -19.29 14.73
C GLN A 2 -4.77 -18.36 13.51
N ARG A 3 -3.60 -18.08 12.95
CA ARG A 3 -3.44 -17.24 11.76
C ARG A 3 -3.43 -18.15 10.53
N CYS A 4 -4.31 -17.90 9.56
CA CYS A 4 -4.23 -18.59 8.27
C CYS A 4 -3.14 -17.96 7.39
N GLY A 5 -2.56 -18.74 6.47
CA GLY A 5 -1.48 -18.28 5.59
C GLY A 5 -1.84 -17.02 4.80
N LYS A 6 -3.10 -16.87 4.38
CA LYS A 6 -3.62 -15.66 3.72
C LYS A 6 -3.52 -14.43 4.64
N SER A 7 -3.94 -14.54 5.89
CA SER A 7 -3.89 -13.45 6.87
C SER A 7 -2.44 -13.07 7.20
N CYS A 8 -1.54 -14.06 7.37
CA CYS A 8 -0.12 -13.81 7.58
C CYS A 8 0.51 -13.06 6.40
N ARG A 9 0.24 -13.51 5.17
CA ARG A 9 0.76 -12.88 3.95
C ARG A 9 0.24 -11.44 3.80
N LEU A 10 -1.06 -11.24 4.00
CA LEU A 10 -1.68 -9.91 3.93
C LEU A 10 -1.10 -8.97 4.99
N ARG A 11 -0.89 -9.48 6.22
CA ARG A 11 -0.25 -8.71 7.30
C ARG A 11 1.19 -8.36 6.96
N TRP A 12 1.96 -9.28 6.38
CA TRP A 12 3.33 -9.00 5.98
C TRP A 12 3.38 -7.87 4.95
N ILE A 13 2.63 -8.00 3.86
CA ILE A 13 2.62 -7.05 2.74
C ILE A 13 2.20 -5.65 3.20
N ASN A 14 1.13 -5.54 3.98
CA ASN A 14 0.54 -4.24 4.33
C ASN A 14 1.12 -3.61 5.60
N TYR A 15 1.80 -4.39 6.45
CA TYR A 15 2.19 -3.88 7.78
C TYR A 15 3.55 -4.31 8.31
N LEU A 16 4.22 -5.35 7.80
CA LEU A 16 5.48 -5.80 8.41
C LEU A 16 6.68 -5.73 7.46
N ARG A 17 6.43 -5.63 6.16
CA ARG A 17 7.46 -5.48 5.13
C ARG A 17 8.32 -4.23 5.40
N PRO A 18 9.65 -4.35 5.56
CA PRO A 18 10.52 -3.23 5.99
C PRO A 18 10.60 -2.07 5.00
N ASP A 19 10.51 -2.36 3.71
CA ASP A 19 10.55 -1.40 2.61
C ASP A 19 9.18 -0.74 2.32
N LEU A 20 8.15 -1.08 3.10
CA LEU A 20 6.88 -0.37 3.05
C LEU A 20 7.05 1.04 3.63
N LYS A 21 7.06 2.05 2.76
CA LYS A 21 7.05 3.46 3.18
C LYS A 21 5.83 3.74 4.05
N ARG A 22 6.06 4.41 5.19
CA ARG A 22 5.02 4.85 6.12
C ARG A 22 5.06 6.35 6.25
N GLY A 23 3.91 6.93 6.57
CA GLY A 23 3.73 8.38 6.68
C GLY A 23 2.99 8.93 5.48
N ASN A 24 2.96 10.26 5.39
CA ASN A 24 2.23 10.97 4.36
C ASN A 24 2.94 10.85 3.01
N PHE A 25 2.16 10.92 1.94
CA PHE A 25 2.71 11.04 0.59
C PHE A 25 3.37 12.42 0.43
N SER A 26 4.39 12.48 -0.41
CA SER A 26 4.86 13.76 -0.94
C SER A 26 3.86 14.35 -1.92
N LEU A 27 3.89 15.67 -2.14
CA LEU A 27 3.02 16.33 -3.12
C LEU A 27 3.15 15.73 -4.53
N GLN A 28 4.35 15.28 -4.88
CA GLN A 28 4.63 14.62 -6.15
C GLN A 28 3.97 13.23 -6.22
N GLU A 29 4.08 12.43 -5.15
CA GLU A 29 3.42 11.13 -5.06
C GLU A 29 1.89 11.30 -5.09
N GLU A 30 1.32 12.29 -4.40
CA GLU A 30 -0.12 12.58 -4.44
C GLU A 30 -0.61 12.96 -5.85
N SER A 31 0.12 13.85 -6.52
CA SER A 31 -0.20 14.27 -7.89
C SER A 31 -0.20 13.08 -8.85
N LEU A 32 0.82 12.21 -8.71
CA LEU A 32 0.93 11.00 -9.52
C LEU A 32 -0.20 10.00 -9.23
N ILE A 33 -0.59 9.82 -7.97
CA ILE A 33 -1.72 8.96 -7.59
C ILE A 33 -3.01 9.44 -8.28
N ILE A 34 -3.26 10.75 -8.26
CA ILE A 34 -4.45 11.35 -8.90
C ILE A 34 -4.43 11.15 -10.42
N GLU A 35 -3.29 11.39 -11.06
CA GLU A 35 -3.12 11.21 -12.50
C GLU A 35 -3.33 9.76 -12.92
N LEU A 36 -2.71 8.82 -12.21
CA LEU A 36 -2.85 7.39 -12.47
C LEU A 36 -4.30 6.94 -12.27
N HIS A 37 -4.95 7.40 -11.21
CA HIS A 37 -6.35 7.07 -10.96
C HIS A 37 -7.27 7.62 -12.06
N ARG A 38 -7.05 8.84 -12.54
CA ARG A 38 -7.81 9.41 -13.67
C ARG A 38 -7.61 8.59 -14.95
N THR A 39 -6.39 8.14 -15.20
CA THR A 39 -6.01 7.43 -16.43
C THR A 39 -6.50 5.98 -16.43
N LEU A 40 -6.38 5.29 -15.30
CA LEU A 40 -6.62 3.85 -15.19
C LEU A 40 -8.00 3.53 -14.58
N GLY A 41 -8.64 4.48 -13.90
CA GLY A 41 -9.87 4.25 -13.16
C GLY A 41 -9.68 3.42 -11.88
N ASN A 42 -10.80 2.94 -11.34
CA ASN A 42 -10.87 1.83 -10.38
C ASN A 42 -11.91 0.83 -10.89
#